data_AF-A0A3M1MHN7-F1
#
_entry.id   AF-A0A3M1MHN7-F1
#
_cell.length_a   1.000
_cell.length_b   1.000
_cell.length_c   1.000
_cell.angle_alpha   90.00
_cell.angle_beta   90.00
_cell.angle_gamma   90.00
#
_symmetry.space_group_name_H-M   'P 1'
#
loop_
_entity.id
_entity.type
_entity.pdbx_description
1 polymer ?
#
loop_
_entity_poly.entity_id
_entity_poly.type
_entity_poly.pdbx_seq_one_letter_code
_entity_poly.pdbx_strand_id
1 'polypeptide(L)'
;MQFDIGNHWKYGNPADWIRQLGRRVVKLDIKGFSRAQNTWRDITEDDLPWADVRLALDDIGFYGWVAAEVGGGDLARLTTVAGQIDRALNIG
;
A
#
# COMPACT_ATOMS: atom_id res chain seq x y z
N MET A 1 13.95 0.76 -6.58
CA MET A 1 13.90 0.41 -5.15
C MET A 1 12.52 -0.09 -4.78
N GLN A 2 12.45 -0.97 -3.79
CA GLN A 2 11.20 -1.38 -3.14
C GLN A 2 10.77 -0.30 -2.15
N PHE A 3 9.48 0.02 -2.13
CA PHE A 3 8.89 1.00 -1.21
C PHE A 3 7.69 0.40 -0.48
N ASP A 4 7.72 0.41 0.84
CA ASP A 4 6.65 -0.14 1.68
C ASP A 4 5.70 0.97 2.13
N ILE A 5 4.47 0.93 1.63
CA ILE A 5 3.46 1.97 1.88
C ILE A 5 3.02 1.98 3.35
N GLY A 6 2.82 0.80 3.94
CA GLY A 6 2.28 0.66 5.29
C GLY A 6 3.27 1.07 6.38
N ASN A 7 4.55 0.69 6.24
CA ASN A 7 5.60 1.18 7.15
C ASN A 7 5.76 2.70 7.03
N HIS A 8 5.74 3.25 5.81
CA HIS A 8 5.85 4.69 5.65
C HIS A 8 4.63 5.42 6.20
N TRP A 9 3.43 4.84 6.16
CA TRP A 9 2.29 5.41 6.87
C TRP A 9 2.48 5.38 8.39
N LYS A 10 3.07 4.34 8.98
CA LYS A 10 3.37 4.36 10.41
C LYS A 10 4.29 5.52 10.81
N TYR A 11 5.28 5.88 9.98
CA TYR A 11 6.34 6.82 10.34
C TYR A 11 6.31 8.19 9.62
N GLY A 12 5.49 8.36 8.58
CA GLY A 12 5.47 9.55 7.73
C GLY A 12 4.29 9.58 6.74
N ASN A 13 4.36 10.45 5.73
CA ASN A 13 3.35 10.50 4.68
C ASN A 13 3.82 9.69 3.46
N PRO A 14 3.17 8.57 3.11
CA PRO A 14 3.61 7.74 1.99
C PRO A 14 3.52 8.47 0.64
N ALA A 15 2.54 9.34 0.43
CA ALA A 15 2.36 10.07 -0.83
C ALA A 15 3.52 11.05 -1.09
N ASP A 16 3.97 11.76 -0.04
CA ASP A 16 5.10 12.69 -0.13
C ASP A 16 6.40 11.94 -0.46
N TRP A 17 6.62 10.80 0.21
CA TRP A 17 7.78 9.95 -0.06
C TRP A 17 7.77 9.36 -1.47
N ILE A 18 6.62 8.89 -1.96
CA ILE A 18 6.48 8.39 -3.34
C ILE A 18 6.89 9.48 -4.33
N ARG A 19 6.40 10.72 -4.17
CA ARG A 19 6.79 11.85 -5.04
C ARG A 19 8.27 12.19 -4.94
N GLN A 20 8.83 12.19 -3.72
CA GLN A 20 10.25 12.48 -3.51
C GLN A 20 11.17 11.40 -4.10
N LEU A 21 10.77 10.13 -4.01
CA LEU A 21 11.50 9.02 -4.60
C LEU A 21 11.33 8.97 -6.12
N GLY A 22 10.15 9.33 -6.62
CA GLY A 22 9.82 9.39 -8.03
C GLY A 22 9.94 8.01 -8.68
N ARG A 23 10.38 8.01 -9.94
CA ARG A 23 10.60 6.80 -10.77
C ARG A 23 11.63 5.81 -10.22
N ARG A 24 12.30 6.12 -9.10
CA ARG A 24 13.15 5.15 -8.40
C ARG A 24 12.32 4.06 -7.72
N VAL A 25 11.04 4.30 -7.43
CA VAL A 25 10.12 3.28 -6.92
C VAL A 25 9.80 2.30 -8.06
N VAL A 26 10.20 1.03 -7.90
CA VAL A 26 10.02 -0.03 -8.93
C VAL A 26 9.22 -1.22 -8.43
N LYS A 27 8.99 -1.30 -7.12
CA LYS A 27 8.20 -2.31 -6.45
C LYS A 27 7.55 -1.68 -5.21
N LEU A 28 6.32 -2.05 -4.94
CA LEU A 28 5.58 -1.66 -3.74
C LEU A 28 5.36 -2.87 -2.85
N ASP A 29 5.49 -2.67 -1.54
CA ASP A 29 4.90 -3.55 -0.54
C ASP A 29 3.69 -2.86 0.08
N ILE A 30 2.63 -3.64 0.32
CA ILE A 30 1.34 -3.14 0.80
C ILE A 30 0.89 -3.91 2.04
N LYS A 31 0.58 -3.18 3.10
CA LYS A 31 0.02 -3.66 4.37
C LYS A 31 -0.77 -2.55 5.04
N GLY A 32 -1.75 -2.90 5.86
CA GLY A 32 -2.57 -1.93 6.59
C GLY A 32 -1.99 -1.56 7.95
N PHE A 33 -2.04 -0.29 8.30
CA PHE A 33 -1.70 0.21 9.63
C PHE A 33 -2.66 1.32 10.02
N SER A 34 -3.30 1.22 11.19
CA SER A 34 -4.09 2.33 11.73
C SER A 34 -3.26 3.15 12.70
N ARG A 35 -3.08 4.44 12.42
CA ARG A 35 -2.53 5.41 13.38
C ARG A 35 -3.50 5.70 14.52
N ALA A 36 -4.80 5.77 14.23
CA ALA A 36 -5.84 6.02 15.22
C ALA A 36 -5.88 4.93 16.30
N GLN A 37 -5.70 3.67 15.91
CA GLN A 37 -5.65 2.53 16.83
C GLN A 37 -4.23 2.10 17.20
N ASN A 38 -3.21 2.71 16.58
CA ASN A 38 -1.79 2.39 16.72
C ASN A 38 -1.49 0.87 16.59
N THR A 39 -2.08 0.23 15.58
CA THR A 39 -1.95 -1.22 15.37
C THR A 39 -1.98 -1.59 13.90
N TRP A 40 -1.39 -2.75 13.57
CA TRP A 40 -1.49 -3.34 12.24
C TRP A 40 -2.92 -3.81 11.97
N ARG A 41 -3.39 -3.57 10.75
CA ARG A 41 -4.74 -3.93 10.28
C ARG A 41 -4.63 -4.62 8.94
N ASP A 42 -5.72 -5.26 8.54
CA ASP A 42 -5.85 -5.73 7.16
C ASP A 42 -5.85 -4.52 6.20
N ILE A 43 -5.37 -4.74 4.98
CA ILE A 43 -5.37 -3.72 3.93
C ILE A 43 -6.83 -3.28 3.71
N THR A 44 -7.10 -1.98 3.63
CA THR A 44 -8.44 -1.35 3.56
C THR A 44 -9.25 -1.33 4.87
N GLU A 45 -8.77 -1.94 5.95
CA GLU A 45 -9.32 -1.78 7.31
C GLU A 45 -8.48 -0.84 8.19
N ASP A 46 -7.62 -0.06 7.54
CA ASP A 46 -6.71 0.91 8.12
C ASP A 46 -7.22 2.35 7.93
N ASP A 47 -6.42 3.33 8.37
CA ASP A 47 -6.67 4.76 8.16
C ASP A 47 -5.66 5.39 7.19
N LEU A 48 -5.04 4.57 6.33
CA LEU A 48 -4.07 5.03 5.35
C LEU A 48 -4.80 5.82 4.25
N PRO A 49 -4.32 7.02 3.86
CA PRO A 49 -4.96 7.84 2.84
C PRO A 49 -4.69 7.26 1.43
N TRP A 50 -5.33 6.14 1.10
CA TRP A 50 -5.10 5.42 -0.16
C TRP A 50 -5.36 6.27 -1.41
N ALA A 51 -6.27 7.25 -1.33
CA ALA A 51 -6.49 8.20 -2.44
C ALA A 51 -5.23 9.02 -2.77
N ASP A 52 -4.54 9.52 -1.75
CA ASP A 52 -3.32 10.32 -1.94
C ASP A 52 -2.16 9.45 -2.42
N VAL A 53 -2.10 8.19 -1.97
CA VAL A 53 -1.13 7.20 -2.46
C VAL A 53 -1.34 6.95 -3.95
N ARG A 54 -2.58 6.68 -4.39
CA ARG A 54 -2.89 6.47 -5.81
C ARG A 54 -2.49 7.67 -6.66
N LEU A 55 -2.86 8.87 -6.24
CA LEU A 55 -2.46 10.11 -6.92
C LEU A 55 -0.93 10.24 -7.02
N ALA A 56 -0.20 9.94 -5.94
CA ALA A 56 1.27 10.00 -5.96
C ALA A 56 1.89 8.95 -6.89
N LEU A 57 1.30 7.76 -6.99
CA LEU A 57 1.73 6.71 -7.92
C LEU A 57 1.51 7.12 -9.37
N ASP A 58 0.36 7.73 -9.67
CA ASP A 58 0.05 8.30 -10.99
C ASP A 58 1.01 9.45 -11.34
N ASP A 59 1.28 10.36 -10.40
CA ASP A 59 2.20 11.50 -10.57
C ASP A 59 3.60 11.05 -11.00
N ILE A 60 4.07 9.92 -10.48
CA ILE A 60 5.40 9.38 -10.82
C ILE A 60 5.37 8.41 -12.02
N GLY A 61 4.19 8.14 -12.57
CA GLY A 61 3.98 7.15 -13.64
C GLY A 61 4.41 5.75 -13.21
N PHE A 62 4.04 5.33 -12.00
CA PHE A 62 4.47 4.04 -11.48
C PHE A 62 3.93 2.89 -12.33
N TYR A 63 4.84 2.02 -12.75
CA TYR A 63 4.51 0.76 -13.41
C TYR A 63 5.45 -0.32 -12.86
N GLY A 64 4.90 -1.31 -12.17
CA GLY A 64 5.70 -2.31 -11.48
C GLY A 64 4.85 -3.27 -10.65
N TRP A 65 5.53 -3.96 -9.74
CA TRP A 65 4.92 -5.01 -8.93
C TRP A 65 4.45 -4.48 -7.57
N VAL A 66 3.34 -5.03 -7.09
CA VAL A 66 2.84 -4.83 -5.74
C VAL A 66 2.84 -6.19 -5.04
N ALA A 67 3.40 -6.26 -3.83
CA ALA A 67 3.41 -7.47 -3.01
C ALA A 67 2.72 -7.22 -1.67
N ALA A 68 1.82 -8.12 -1.28
CA ALA A 68 1.19 -8.06 0.03
C ALA A 68 2.20 -8.43 1.13
N GLU A 69 2.39 -7.56 2.12
CA GLU A 69 3.18 -7.86 3.33
C GLU A 69 2.24 -8.14 4.50
N VAL A 70 1.49 -9.24 4.38
CA VAL A 70 0.51 -9.69 5.36
C VAL A 70 0.67 -11.18 5.64
N GLY A 71 0.03 -11.67 6.70
CA GLY A 71 -0.04 -13.11 6.94
C GLY A 71 -0.68 -13.84 5.75
N GLY A 72 0.06 -14.80 5.18
CA GLY A 72 -0.43 -15.70 4.13
C GLY A 72 -1.47 -16.70 4.66
N GLY A 73 -1.91 -17.61 3.80
CA GLY A 73 -2.89 -18.62 4.18
C GLY A 73 -3.37 -19.46 3.00
N ASP A 74 -4.56 -20.03 3.16
CA ASP A 74 -5.24 -20.81 2.13
C ASP A 74 -5.84 -19.94 1.01
N LEU A 75 -6.53 -20.57 0.07
CA LEU A 75 -7.16 -19.89 -1.06
C LEU A 75 -8.14 -18.79 -0.61
N ALA A 76 -8.92 -19.02 0.45
CA ALA A 76 -9.88 -18.05 0.96
C ALA A 76 -9.14 -16.80 1.46
N ARG A 77 -8.08 -16.99 2.26
CA ARG A 77 -7.23 -15.89 2.71
C ARG A 77 -6.61 -15.13 1.54
N LEU A 78 -6.00 -15.83 0.58
CA LEU A 78 -5.34 -15.20 -0.57
C LEU A 78 -6.31 -14.43 -1.46
N THR A 79 -7.55 -14.93 -1.61
CA THR A 79 -8.62 -14.24 -2.36
C THR A 79 -9.00 -12.93 -1.67
N THR A 80 -9.14 -12.94 -0.34
CA THR A 80 -9.40 -11.72 0.44
C THR A 80 -8.26 -10.70 0.29
N VAL A 81 -7.00 -11.14 0.39
CA VAL A 81 -5.83 -10.26 0.23
C VAL A 81 -5.82 -9.62 -1.15
N ALA A 82 -6.05 -10.40 -2.21
CA ALA A 82 -6.10 -9.88 -3.58
C ALA A 82 -7.18 -8.80 -3.72
N GLY A 83 -8.41 -9.06 -3.27
CA GLY A 83 -9.50 -8.08 -3.31
C GLY A 83 -9.26 -6.84 -2.44
N GLN A 84 -8.50 -6.96 -1.35
CA GLN A 84 -8.08 -5.80 -0.57
C GLN A 84 -7.06 -4.93 -1.32
N ILE A 85 -6.09 -5.54 -2.01
CA ILE A 85 -5.12 -4.81 -2.85
C ILE A 85 -5.84 -4.08 -3.98
N ASP A 86 -6.74 -4.78 -4.67
CA ASP A 86 -7.55 -4.23 -5.76
C ASP A 86 -8.31 -2.99 -5.32
N ARG A 87 -8.99 -3.06 -4.18
CA ARG A 87 -9.71 -1.91 -3.59
C ARG A 87 -8.78 -0.78 -3.13
N ALA A 88 -7.64 -1.11 -2.50
CA ALA A 88 -6.68 -0.12 -2.03
C ALA A 88 -6.06 0.67 -3.19
N LEU A 89 -5.75 0.00 -4.30
CA LEU A 89 -5.13 0.60 -5.47
C LEU A 89 -6.14 1.03 -6.55
N ASN A 90 -7.42 0.75 -6.33
CA ASN A 90 -8.49 1.03 -7.30
C ASN A 90 -8.21 0.41 -8.68
N ILE A 91 -7.78 -0.86 -8.67
CA ILE A 91 -7.53 -1.67 -9.86
C ILE A 91 -8.56 -2.82 -9.84
N GLY A 92 -9.39 -2.92 -10.88
CA GLY A 92 -10.50 -3.87 -10.94
C GLY A 92 -11.48 -3.54 -12.05
#